data_AF-A0A444KSB3-F1
#
_entry.id   AF-A0A444KSB3-F1
#
_cell.length_a   1.000
_cell.length_b   1.000
_cell.length_c   1.000
_cell.angle_alpha   90.00
_cell.angle_beta   90.00
_cell.angle_gamma   90.00
#
_symmetry.space_group_name_H-M   'P 1'
#
loop_
_entity.id
_entity.type
_entity.pdbx_description
1 polymer ?
#
loop_
_entity_poly.entity_id
_entity_poly.type
_entity_poly.pdbx_seq_one_letter_code
_entity_poly.pdbx_strand_id
1 'polypeptide(L)'
;MAESPAILVIGPRWVGDMVMAQCLFSALKEQYPNAAIDVLAPAWAAPLVKRMPEIRQQIDFPLKPGALEFRIRRRFGRLLRGRYDMAYVLPGSWKSALIPFFARIPRRVGNLREMRYGLLTDIVPLPDAVKRRTALTY
;
A
#
# COMPACT_ATOMS: atom_id res chain seq x y z
N MET A 1 -18.04 -2.80 -20.70
CA MET A 1 -16.63 -2.42 -20.53
C MET A 1 -16.42 -2.18 -19.05
N ALA A 2 -15.71 -3.06 -18.33
CA ALA A 2 -15.48 -2.86 -16.91
C ALA A 2 -14.60 -1.61 -16.75
N GLU A 3 -15.10 -0.59 -16.03
CA GLU A 3 -14.30 0.58 -15.67
C GLU A 3 -13.01 0.11 -14.99
N SER A 4 -11.89 0.61 -15.49
CA SER A 4 -10.58 0.18 -15.01
C SER A 4 -10.29 0.89 -13.69
N PRO A 5 -10.07 0.15 -12.59
CA PRO A 5 -9.99 0.76 -11.27
C PRO A 5 -8.74 1.62 -11.12
N ALA A 6 -8.85 2.69 -10.35
CA ALA A 6 -7.71 3.44 -9.86
C ALA A 6 -7.19 2.79 -8.57
N ILE A 7 -5.93 2.37 -8.57
CA ILE A 7 -5.31 1.58 -7.51
C ILE A 7 -4.19 2.37 -6.83
N LEU A 8 -4.24 2.46 -5.51
CA LEU A 8 -3.17 3.02 -4.68
C LEU A 8 -2.39 1.90 -3.98
N VAL A 9 -1.10 1.78 -4.23
CA VAL A 9 -0.24 0.84 -3.49
C VAL A 9 0.58 1.60 -2.46
N ILE A 10 0.46 1.23 -1.19
CA ILE A 10 1.35 1.72 -0.15
C ILE A 10 2.63 0.89 -0.21
N GLY A 11 3.71 1.50 -0.69
CA GLY A 11 4.98 0.85 -0.92
C GLY A 11 5.75 0.54 0.37
N PRO A 12 6.63 -0.48 0.35
CA PRO A 12 7.55 -0.76 1.44
C PRO A 12 8.65 0.30 1.57
N ARG A 13 9.38 0.25 2.69
CA ARG A 13 10.46 1.21 3.01
C ARG A 13 11.86 0.70 2.65
N TRP A 14 11.97 -0.52 2.14
CA TRP A 14 13.24 -1.16 1.79
C TRP A 14 13.30 -1.44 0.28
N VAL A 15 14.50 -1.33 -0.30
CA VAL A 15 14.71 -1.53 -1.74
C VAL A 15 14.31 -2.93 -2.18
N GLY A 16 14.75 -3.97 -1.46
CA GLY A 16 14.45 -5.37 -1.81
C GLY A 16 12.95 -5.66 -1.82
N ASP A 17 12.23 -5.21 -0.79
CA ASP A 17 10.77 -5.35 -0.75
C ASP A 17 10.07 -4.62 -1.90
N MET A 18 10.60 -3.47 -2.34
CA MET A 18 10.05 -2.71 -3.47
C MET A 18 10.26 -3.44 -4.80
N VAL A 19 11.40 -4.09 -4.98
CA VAL A 19 11.64 -4.95 -6.15
C VAL A 19 10.64 -6.12 -6.15
N MET A 20 10.43 -6.77 -5.00
CA MET A 20 9.43 -7.83 -4.87
C MET A 20 7.99 -7.33 -5.08
N ALA A 21 7.70 -6.07 -4.72
CA ALA A 21 6.41 -5.45 -4.96
C ALA A 21 6.09 -5.30 -6.46
N GLN A 22 7.09 -5.34 -7.34
CA GLN A 22 6.86 -5.32 -8.78
C GLN A 22 6.00 -6.48 -9.26
N CYS A 23 6.19 -7.67 -8.69
CA CYS A 23 5.36 -8.84 -9.01
C CYS A 23 3.87 -8.56 -8.76
N LEU A 24 3.53 -7.77 -7.74
CA LEU A 24 2.15 -7.34 -7.50
C LEU A 24 1.68 -6.39 -8.60
N PHE A 25 2.50 -5.42 -9.02
CA PHE A 25 2.10 -4.49 -10.08
C PHE A 25 1.85 -5.21 -11.40
N SER A 26 2.71 -6.16 -11.78
CA SER A 26 2.53 -6.97 -12.99
C SER A 26 1.26 -7.82 -12.91
N ALA A 27 1.01 -8.51 -11.78
CA ALA A 27 -0.22 -9.29 -11.60
C ALA A 27 -1.49 -8.41 -11.63
N LEU A 28 -1.43 -7.19 -11.09
CA LEU A 28 -2.55 -6.23 -11.16
C LEU A 28 -2.80 -5.76 -12.59
N LYS A 29 -1.76 -5.59 -13.40
CA LYS A 29 -1.89 -5.26 -14.82
C LYS A 29 -2.41 -6.43 -15.64
N GLU A 30 -2.05 -7.66 -15.31
CA GLU A 30 -2.64 -8.85 -15.95
C GLU A 30 -4.14 -8.95 -15.66
N GLN A 31 -4.56 -8.72 -14.41
CA GLN A 31 -5.96 -8.77 -14.02
C GLN A 31 -6.76 -7.55 -14.51
N TYR A 32 -6.14 -6.37 -14.49
CA TYR A 32 -6.74 -5.10 -14.89
C TYR A 32 -5.79 -4.35 -15.84
N PRO A 33 -5.80 -4.66 -17.15
CA PRO A 33 -4.85 -4.10 -18.12
C PRO A 33 -4.75 -2.58 -18.12
N ASN A 34 -5.90 -1.93 -17.98
CA ASN A 34 -6.03 -0.47 -18.02
C ASN A 34 -6.07 0.18 -16.63
N ALA A 35 -5.82 -0.56 -15.54
CA ALA A 35 -5.82 0.02 -14.20
C ALA A 35 -4.74 1.08 -14.04
N ALA A 36 -5.09 2.15 -13.35
CA ALA A 36 -4.16 3.22 -13.03
C ALA A 36 -3.52 2.97 -11.66
N ILE A 37 -2.26 2.54 -11.66
CA ILE A 37 -1.55 2.14 -10.43
C ILE A 37 -0.63 3.26 -9.98
N ASP A 38 -0.89 3.81 -8.79
CA ASP A 38 -0.02 4.78 -8.15
C ASP A 38 0.64 4.17 -6.92
N VAL A 39 1.93 4.45 -6.72
CA VAL A 39 2.66 3.94 -5.55
C VAL A 39 3.03 5.07 -4.60
N LEU A 40 2.62 4.93 -3.34
CA LEU A 40 3.07 5.81 -2.26
C LEU A 40 4.36 5.25 -1.67
N ALA A 41 5.49 5.85 -2.00
CA ALA A 41 6.82 5.36 -1.62
C ALA A 41 7.75 6.50 -1.17
N PRO A 42 8.80 6.21 -0.38
CA PRO A 42 9.81 7.23 -0.02
C PRO A 42 10.52 7.77 -1.26
N ALA A 43 11.04 8.99 -1.20
CA ALA A 43 11.70 9.67 -2.32
C ALA A 43 12.88 8.88 -2.92
N TRP A 44 13.61 8.09 -2.12
CA TRP A 44 14.69 7.23 -2.63
C TRP A 44 14.20 6.19 -3.65
N ALA A 45 12.91 5.82 -3.61
CA ALA A 45 12.32 4.81 -4.49
C ALA A 45 11.98 5.38 -5.88
N ALA A 46 11.97 6.71 -6.06
CA ALA A 46 11.66 7.37 -7.33
C ALA A 46 12.46 6.80 -8.54
N PRO A 47 13.80 6.67 -8.51
CA PRO A 47 14.56 6.10 -9.63
C PRO A 47 14.25 4.62 -9.90
N LEU A 48 13.80 3.86 -8.89
CA LEU A 48 13.41 2.47 -9.05
C LEU A 48 12.02 2.37 -9.69
N VAL A 49 11.05 3.11 -9.16
CA VAL A 49 9.67 3.16 -9.65
C VAL A 49 9.59 3.66 -11.09
N LYS A 50 10.44 4.62 -11.48
CA LYS A 50 10.52 5.10 -12.88
C LYS A 50 10.89 4.01 -13.89
N ARG A 51 11.44 2.89 -13.45
CA ARG A 51 11.81 1.75 -14.32
C ARG A 51 10.73 0.67 -14.38
N MET A 52 9.61 0.84 -13.65
CA MET A 52 8.49 -0.10 -13.60
C MET A 52 7.35 0.42 -14.50
N PRO A 53 7.17 -0.13 -15.72
CA PRO A 53 6.17 0.37 -16.67
C PRO A 53 4.71 0.19 -16.19
N GLU A 54 4.48 -0.66 -15.20
CA GLU A 54 3.17 -0.92 -14.62
C GLU A 54 2.64 0.26 -13.80
N ILE A 55 3.54 1.13 -13.31
CA ILE A 55 3.24 2.22 -12.40
C ILE A 55 2.98 3.51 -13.18
N ARG A 56 1.82 4.12 -12.96
CA ARG A 56 1.44 5.42 -13.54
C ARG A 56 2.22 6.56 -12.92
N GLN A 57 2.26 6.64 -11.59
CA GLN A 57 3.01 7.67 -10.88
C GLN A 57 3.46 7.21 -9.49
N GLN A 58 4.62 7.73 -9.08
CA GLN A 58 5.06 7.67 -7.70
C GLN A 58 4.55 8.90 -6.96
N ILE A 59 4.01 8.66 -5.77
CA ILE A 59 3.61 9.70 -4.83
C ILE A 59 4.61 9.66 -3.68
N ASP A 60 5.23 10.80 -3.40
CA ASP A 60 6.16 10.89 -2.28
C ASP A 60 5.45 10.70 -0.95
N PHE A 61 6.05 9.87 -0.11
CA PHE A 61 5.58 9.64 1.25
C PHE A 61 5.80 10.92 2.08
N PRO A 62 4.74 11.63 2.53
CA PRO A 62 4.88 12.98 3.09
C PRO A 62 5.36 13.00 4.55
N LEU A 63 5.96 11.91 5.05
CA LEU A 63 6.31 11.79 6.46
C LEU A 63 7.79 12.08 6.70
N LYS A 64 8.01 13.16 7.44
CA LYS A 64 9.26 13.38 8.17
C LYS A 64 9.13 12.71 9.55
N PRO A 65 10.16 11.99 10.04
CA PRO A 65 10.17 11.44 11.39
C PRO A 65 9.88 12.56 12.41
N GLY A 66 8.90 12.38 13.31
CA GLY A 66 8.57 13.38 14.34
C GLY A 66 7.13 13.33 14.86
N ALA A 67 6.81 14.21 15.82
CA ALA A 67 5.60 14.16 16.64
C ALA A 67 4.26 14.36 15.88
N LEU A 68 4.27 14.83 14.63
CA LEU A 68 3.04 15.14 13.86
C LEU A 68 2.62 14.08 12.82
N GLU A 69 3.25 12.89 12.82
CA GLU A 69 2.99 11.83 11.81
C GLU A 69 1.49 11.55 11.58
N PHE A 70 0.69 11.48 12.64
CA PHE A 70 -0.74 11.18 12.52
C PHE A 70 -1.54 12.27 11.81
N ARG A 71 -1.31 13.55 12.16
CA ARG A 71 -2.01 14.69 11.54
C ARG A 71 -1.66 14.79 10.06
N ILE A 72 -0.40 14.53 9.70
CA ILE A 72 0.05 14.53 8.31
C ILE A 72 -0.62 13.39 7.53
N ARG A 73 -0.62 12.16 8.06
CA ARG A 73 -1.32 11.02 7.43
C ARG A 73 -2.82 11.31 7.22
N ARG A 74 -3.48 11.94 8.20
CA ARG A 74 -4.90 12.31 8.11
C ARG A 74 -5.16 13.37 7.05
N ARG A 75 -4.36 14.45 7.03
CA ARG A 75 -4.47 15.51 6.01
C ARG A 75 -4.22 14.93 4.62
N PHE A 76 -3.18 14.14 4.48
CA PHE A 76 -2.79 13.55 3.22
C PHE A 76 -3.82 12.54 2.69
N GLY A 77 -4.29 11.62 3.52
CA GLY A 77 -5.35 10.69 3.13
C GLY A 77 -6.59 11.43 2.65
N ARG A 78 -7.00 12.51 3.32
CA ARG A 78 -8.14 13.33 2.87
C ARG A 78 -7.95 13.96 1.48
N LEU A 79 -6.72 14.32 1.10
CA LEU A 79 -6.42 14.85 -0.25
C LEU A 79 -6.54 13.77 -1.34
N LEU A 80 -6.42 12.50 -0.96
CA LEU A 80 -6.56 11.37 -1.88
C LEU A 80 -7.99 10.84 -1.96
N ARG A 81 -8.94 11.49 -1.29
CA ARG A 81 -10.33 11.03 -1.24
C ARG A 81 -11.00 11.12 -2.60
N GLY A 82 -11.67 10.03 -3.00
CA GLY A 82 -12.36 9.92 -4.29
C GLY A 82 -11.44 9.73 -5.51
N ARG A 83 -10.13 9.53 -5.30
CA ARG A 83 -9.16 9.32 -6.40
C ARG A 83 -8.85 7.86 -6.70
N TYR A 84 -9.20 6.96 -5.78
CA TYR A 84 -8.86 5.53 -5.86
C TYR A 84 -10.03 4.67 -5.39
N ASP A 85 -10.23 3.58 -6.11
CA ASP A 85 -11.23 2.55 -5.82
C ASP A 85 -10.64 1.47 -4.93
N MET A 86 -9.34 1.22 -5.07
CA MET A 86 -8.64 0.12 -4.39
C MET A 86 -7.33 0.60 -3.79
N ALA A 87 -6.97 0.02 -2.64
CA ALA A 87 -5.68 0.22 -2.03
C ALA A 87 -5.05 -1.10 -1.61
N TYR A 88 -3.77 -1.30 -1.94
CA TYR A 88 -2.96 -2.42 -1.46
C TYR A 88 -1.95 -1.92 -0.43
N VAL A 89 -2.01 -2.46 0.78
CA VAL A 89 -1.13 -2.06 1.89
C VAL A 89 -0.08 -3.13 2.13
N LEU A 90 1.11 -2.94 1.55
CA LEU A 90 2.22 -3.90 1.67
C LEU A 90 2.87 -3.88 3.07
N PRO A 91 3.17 -2.71 3.67
CA PRO A 91 3.78 -2.69 4.98
C PRO A 91 2.85 -3.27 6.04
N GLY A 92 3.45 -3.99 6.98
CA GLY A 92 2.76 -4.65 8.09
C GLY A 92 2.15 -3.77 9.16
N SER A 93 2.52 -2.49 9.20
CA SER A 93 2.17 -1.62 10.31
C SER A 93 0.72 -1.13 10.24
N TRP A 94 0.07 -0.88 11.38
CA TRP A 94 -1.24 -0.24 11.41
C TRP A 94 -1.19 1.20 10.86
N LYS A 95 -0.07 1.91 11.05
CA LYS A 95 0.10 3.29 10.59
C LYS A 95 0.03 3.41 9.06
N SER A 96 0.48 2.40 8.30
CA SER A 96 0.45 2.44 6.84
C SER A 96 -0.97 2.38 6.29
N ALA A 97 -1.89 1.70 6.98
CA ALA A 97 -3.29 1.58 6.59
C ALA A 97 -4.12 2.85 6.88
N LEU A 98 -3.60 3.81 7.66
CA LEU A 98 -4.30 5.06 7.96
C LEU A 98 -4.53 5.95 6.74
N ILE A 99 -3.56 5.99 5.81
CA ILE A 99 -3.69 6.85 4.61
C ILE A 99 -4.86 6.36 3.74
N PRO A 100 -4.92 5.07 3.35
CA PRO A 100 -6.09 4.52 2.65
C PRO A 100 -7.41 4.69 3.40
N PHE A 101 -7.39 4.52 4.72
CA PHE A 101 -8.57 4.69 5.56
C PHE A 101 -9.11 6.13 5.52
N PHE A 102 -8.24 7.13 5.71
CA PHE A 102 -8.66 8.54 5.65
C PHE A 102 -9.02 9.02 4.25
N ALA A 103 -8.48 8.37 3.21
CA ALA A 103 -8.88 8.56 1.82
C ALA A 103 -10.27 7.96 1.51
N ARG A 104 -10.87 7.21 2.44
CA ARG A 104 -12.16 6.52 2.24
C ARG A 104 -12.19 5.64 0.99
N ILE A 105 -11.05 5.00 0.68
CA ILE A 105 -10.95 4.07 -0.45
C ILE A 105 -11.80 2.84 -0.10
N PRO A 106 -12.78 2.42 -0.92
CA PRO A 106 -13.75 1.40 -0.52
C PRO A 106 -13.08 0.03 -0.30
N ARG A 107 -12.21 -0.39 -1.22
CA ARG A 107 -11.50 -1.67 -1.12
C ARG A 107 -10.07 -1.47 -0.60
N ARG A 108 -9.75 -2.01 0.58
CA ARG A 108 -8.43 -1.87 1.22
C ARG A 108 -7.88 -3.25 1.55
N VAL A 109 -6.95 -3.73 0.72
CA VAL A 109 -6.38 -5.07 0.75
C VAL A 109 -5.05 -5.05 1.47
N GLY A 110 -4.82 -6.01 2.37
CA GLY A 110 -3.51 -6.18 2.99
C GLY A 110 -3.50 -7.32 4.01
N ASN A 111 -2.32 -7.61 4.54
CA ASN A 111 -2.19 -8.62 5.59
C ASN A 111 -2.81 -8.15 6.92
N LEU A 112 -3.18 -9.04 7.84
CA LEU A 112 -3.71 -8.59 9.14
C LEU A 112 -2.64 -7.92 10.03
N ARG A 113 -1.48 -8.59 10.18
CA ARG A 113 -0.33 -8.20 11.03
C ARG A 113 -0.73 -7.52 12.35
N GLU A 114 -0.46 -6.23 12.55
CA GLU A 114 -0.72 -5.47 13.79
C GLU A 114 -2.23 -5.22 14.05
N MET A 115 -3.05 -6.28 14.01
CA MET A 115 -4.49 -6.27 14.34
C MET A 115 -5.27 -5.14 13.64
N ARG A 116 -5.07 -4.98 12.33
CA ARG A 116 -5.57 -3.84 11.53
C ARG A 116 -7.06 -3.94 11.17
N TYR A 117 -7.86 -4.50 12.07
CA TYR A 117 -9.30 -4.63 11.93
C TYR A 117 -9.95 -3.25 11.72
N GLY A 118 -10.85 -3.15 10.74
CA GLY A 118 -11.51 -1.90 10.33
C GLY A 118 -10.68 -0.98 9.42
N LEU A 119 -9.35 -0.97 9.55
CA LEU A 119 -8.47 -0.21 8.66
C LEU A 119 -8.36 -0.86 7.27
N LEU A 120 -8.38 -2.20 7.22
CA LEU A 120 -8.45 -2.98 5.99
C LEU A 120 -9.88 -3.50 5.79
N THR A 121 -10.30 -3.58 4.53
CA THR A 121 -11.58 -4.20 4.13
C THR A 121 -11.36 -5.68 3.82
N ASP A 122 -10.30 -5.98 3.06
CA ASP A 122 -9.96 -7.34 2.64
C ASP A 122 -8.65 -7.77 3.31
N ILE A 123 -8.76 -8.70 4.24
CA ILE A 123 -7.62 -9.23 4.97
C ILE A 123 -7.08 -10.46 4.25
N VAL A 124 -5.84 -10.37 3.79
CA VAL A 124 -5.11 -11.52 3.23
C VAL A 124 -4.41 -12.25 4.38
N PRO A 125 -4.68 -13.55 4.60
CA PRO A 125 -3.96 -14.31 5.62
C PRO A 125 -2.51 -14.53 5.19
N LEU A 126 -1.57 -14.41 6.14
CA LEU A 126 -0.19 -14.83 5.90
C LEU A 126 -0.12 -16.36 5.94
N PRO A 127 0.65 -17.00 5.03
CA PRO A 127 0.93 -18.43 5.11
C PRO A 127 1.55 -18.78 6.47
N ASP A 128 1.19 -19.94 7.02
CA ASP A 128 1.67 -20.38 8.34
C ASP A 128 3.20 -20.47 8.42
N ALA A 129 3.85 -20.81 7.31
CA ALA A 129 5.31 -20.84 7.19
C ALA A 129 5.99 -19.48 7.42
N VAL A 130 5.28 -18.37 7.20
CA VAL A 130 5.79 -17.00 7.30
C VAL A 130 5.37 -16.31 8.61
N LYS A 131 4.45 -16.92 9.38
CA LYS A 131 4.11 -16.43 10.72
C LYS A 131 5.34 -16.61 11.61
N ARG A 132 5.83 -15.52 12.21
CA ARG A 132 6.97 -15.56 13.13
C ARG A 132 6.70 -16.60 14.22
N ARG A 133 7.51 -17.66 14.27
CA ARG A 133 7.46 -18.73 15.28
C ARG A 133 7.92 -18.26 16.69
N THR A 134 7.81 -16.97 17.00
CA THR A 134 8.34 -16.42 18.26
C THR A 134 7.47 -16.80 19.47
N ALA A 135 6.20 -17.17 19.26
CA ALA A 135 5.29 -17.61 20.32
C ALA A 135 5.24 -19.13 20.54
N LEU A 136 6.00 -19.93 19.77
CA LEU A 136 6.09 -21.39 19.96
C LEU A 136 7.27 -21.80 20.85
N THR A 137 7.94 -20.82 21.47
CA THR A 137 9.16 -21.03 22.28
C THR A 137 8.93 -20.80 23.78
N TYR A 138 7.67 -20.62 24.20
CA TYR A 138 7.29 -20.52 25.61
C TYR A 138 6.15 -21.48 25.91
#